data_AF-A0A8C5MBH1-F1
#
_entry.id   AF-A0A8C5MBH1-F1
#
_cell.length_a   1.000
_cell.length_b   1.000
_cell.length_c   1.000
_cell.angle_alpha   90.00
_cell.angle_beta   90.00
_cell.angle_gamma   90.00
#
_symmetry.space_group_name_H-M   'P 1'
#
loop_
_entity.id
_entity.type
_entity.pdbx_description
1 polymer ?
#
loop_
_entity_poly.entity_id
_entity_poly.type
_entity_poly.pdbx_seq_one_letter_code
_entity_poly.pdbx_strand_id
1 'polypeptide(L)'
;MERKWEKVFNILSVGEYPPFFTSNQKFKLRRYASKFTIKGGELFFGDKKAVKSRDEARALFNEFHVAPNGKHLGIFNSRRALCAKFYWFGMTRDIEKWVLECNECKTRPLTPAQIKIKRLAQNPPKIKRGVLNKKVEEAKKLAAYAAVDYHVKDNQIVGIGSGSTIVHVVKRLAERVKKENLNVFCVPTSFQTRLLIQDIGLKVIDLNRHLEIDVAIDGADEVDSELNLIKGGGGCLTQEKIVASCAKSFIVIADYRKDSSALGEQWKKGIPVEVIPMAYVPVSRAIQSQFGGSADLRMAVSKAGPVVTDNGNFLLDWRFDQEHNWSAVNTTIKMMPGVVDTGLFINLAERVYFGMEDGTVKIRDKNML
;
A
#
# COMPACT_ATOMS: atom_id res chain seq x y z
N MET A 1 -18.32 -3.93 -18.30
CA MET A 1 -17.15 -4.70 -18.81
C MET A 1 -16.90 -4.27 -20.26
N GLU A 2 -17.94 -4.19 -21.10
CA GLU A 2 -17.84 -3.82 -22.53
C GLU A 2 -17.05 -2.53 -22.83
N ARG A 3 -17.43 -1.38 -22.27
CA ARG A 3 -16.85 -0.06 -22.65
C ARG A 3 -15.34 0.09 -22.39
N LYS A 4 -14.72 -0.84 -21.66
CA LYS A 4 -13.28 -0.84 -21.38
C LYS A 4 -12.50 -1.56 -22.49
N TRP A 5 -13.09 -2.60 -23.07
CA TRP A 5 -12.43 -3.43 -24.08
C TRP A 5 -12.41 -2.79 -25.45
N GLU A 6 -13.49 -2.13 -25.81
CA GLU A 6 -13.58 -1.32 -27.03
C GLU A 6 -12.45 -0.27 -27.08
N LYS A 7 -12.20 0.42 -25.98
CA LYS A 7 -11.10 1.40 -25.87
C LYS A 7 -9.71 0.78 -26.02
N VAL A 8 -9.51 -0.43 -25.50
CA VAL A 8 -8.24 -1.15 -25.63
C VAL A 8 -8.06 -1.64 -27.07
N PHE A 9 -9.14 -2.17 -27.66
CA PHE A 9 -9.15 -2.65 -29.04
C PHE A 9 -8.88 -1.51 -30.03
N ASN A 10 -9.54 -0.37 -29.89
CA ASN A 10 -9.37 0.79 -30.79
C ASN A 10 -7.93 1.31 -30.76
N ILE A 11 -7.31 1.41 -29.59
CA ILE A 11 -5.91 1.83 -29.50
C ILE A 11 -4.96 0.84 -30.17
N LEU A 12 -5.22 -0.46 -30.04
CA LEU A 12 -4.35 -1.49 -30.61
C LEU A 12 -4.59 -1.73 -32.10
N SER A 13 -5.78 -1.43 -32.62
CA SER A 13 -6.15 -1.64 -34.02
C SER A 13 -5.95 -0.40 -34.88
N VAL A 14 -6.42 0.76 -34.42
CA VAL A 14 -6.43 2.02 -35.19
C VAL A 14 -5.55 3.12 -34.57
N GLY A 15 -4.98 2.90 -33.39
CA GLY A 15 -4.12 3.89 -32.73
C GLY A 15 -4.87 5.08 -32.12
N GLU A 16 -6.20 5.05 -32.11
CA GLU A 16 -7.03 6.18 -31.72
C GLU A 16 -7.37 6.18 -30.23
N TYR A 17 -7.34 7.36 -29.64
CA TYR A 17 -7.80 7.60 -28.28
C TYR A 17 -9.20 8.21 -28.29
N PRO A 18 -10.03 7.99 -27.26
CA PRO A 18 -11.30 8.68 -27.15
C PRO A 18 -11.10 10.22 -27.18
N PRO A 19 -11.95 10.98 -27.92
CA PRO A 19 -11.69 12.39 -28.28
C PRO A 19 -11.60 13.37 -27.10
N PHE A 20 -11.99 12.96 -25.89
CA PHE A 20 -11.96 13.79 -24.67
C PHE A 20 -10.93 13.34 -23.63
N PHE A 21 -10.01 12.44 -24.00
CA PHE A 21 -9.00 11.96 -23.06
C PHE A 21 -7.87 12.98 -22.84
N THR A 22 -7.59 13.31 -21.57
CA THR A 22 -6.41 14.09 -21.17
C THR A 22 -5.12 13.30 -21.41
N SER A 23 -3.97 13.98 -21.46
CA SER A 23 -2.66 13.33 -21.64
C SER A 23 -2.40 12.21 -20.63
N ASN A 24 -2.79 12.40 -19.37
CA ASN A 24 -2.69 11.38 -18.31
C ASN A 24 -3.63 10.18 -18.57
N GLN A 25 -4.85 10.43 -19.04
CA GLN A 25 -5.80 9.36 -19.39
C GLN A 25 -5.30 8.54 -20.59
N LYS A 26 -4.77 9.21 -21.62
CA LYS A 26 -4.12 8.55 -22.77
C LYS A 26 -2.94 7.69 -22.33
N PHE A 27 -2.06 8.21 -21.48
CA PHE A 27 -0.92 7.47 -20.92
C PHE A 27 -1.35 6.22 -20.15
N LYS A 28 -2.32 6.36 -19.23
CA LYS A 28 -2.85 5.24 -18.44
C LYS A 28 -3.47 4.16 -19.33
N LEU A 29 -4.25 4.57 -20.33
CA LEU A 29 -4.89 3.64 -21.25
C LEU A 29 -3.87 2.94 -22.14
N ARG A 30 -2.85 3.64 -22.66
CA ARG A 30 -1.73 3.05 -23.41
C ARG A 30 -0.96 2.02 -22.59
N ARG A 31 -0.58 2.36 -21.36
CA ARG A 31 0.10 1.44 -20.44
C ARG A 31 -0.76 0.20 -20.15
N TYR A 32 -2.08 0.36 -20.00
CA TYR A 32 -2.96 -0.77 -19.81
C TYR A 32 -3.11 -1.63 -21.07
N ALA A 33 -3.31 -1.01 -22.24
CA ALA A 33 -3.46 -1.66 -23.53
C ALA A 33 -2.21 -2.45 -23.95
N SER A 34 -1.00 -2.00 -23.55
CA SER A 34 0.28 -2.70 -23.82
C SER A 34 0.35 -4.13 -23.28
N LYS A 35 -0.58 -4.53 -22.41
CA LYS A 35 -0.68 -5.91 -21.88
C LYS A 35 -1.47 -6.85 -22.78
N PHE A 36 -1.97 -6.36 -23.91
CA PHE A 36 -2.85 -7.09 -24.80
C PHE A 36 -2.32 -7.13 -26.23
N THR A 37 -2.77 -8.13 -26.98
CA THR A 37 -2.49 -8.30 -28.41
C THR A 37 -3.77 -8.60 -29.17
N ILE A 38 -3.82 -8.27 -30.46
CA ILE A 38 -4.92 -8.65 -31.36
C ILE A 38 -4.45 -9.83 -32.21
N LYS A 39 -5.20 -10.93 -32.21
CA LYS A 39 -4.96 -12.11 -33.06
C LYS A 39 -6.29 -12.50 -33.71
N GLY A 40 -6.35 -12.50 -35.04
CA GLY A 40 -7.58 -12.87 -35.78
C GLY A 40 -8.80 -12.02 -35.41
N GLY A 41 -8.63 -10.71 -35.19
CA GLY A 41 -9.72 -9.80 -34.78
C GLY A 41 -10.14 -9.90 -33.31
N GLU A 42 -9.50 -10.77 -32.52
CA GLU A 42 -9.82 -10.99 -31.11
C GLU A 42 -8.71 -10.48 -30.20
N LEU A 43 -9.09 -10.04 -28.99
CA LEU A 43 -8.17 -9.47 -28.01
C LEU A 43 -7.64 -10.56 -27.07
N PHE A 44 -6.33 -10.57 -26.80
CA PHE A 44 -5.67 -11.55 -25.94
C PHE A 44 -4.85 -10.87 -24.83
N PHE A 45 -4.84 -11.45 -23.64
CA PHE A 45 -3.98 -11.09 -22.51
C PHE A 45 -2.95 -12.21 -22.29
N GLY A 46 -1.72 -12.00 -22.74
CA GLY A 46 -0.79 -13.12 -22.97
C GLY A 46 -1.39 -14.09 -24.00
N ASP A 47 -1.52 -15.36 -23.63
CA ASP A 47 -2.12 -16.40 -24.48
C ASP A 47 -3.62 -16.62 -24.24
N LYS A 48 -4.26 -15.80 -23.40
CA LYS A 48 -5.65 -15.98 -22.98
C LYS A 48 -6.58 -15.07 -23.75
N LYS A 49 -7.69 -15.59 -24.26
CA LYS A 49 -8.72 -14.78 -24.94
C LYS A 49 -9.39 -13.84 -23.93
N ALA A 50 -9.39 -12.54 -24.22
CA ALA A 50 -10.04 -11.55 -23.39
C ALA A 50 -11.57 -11.58 -23.63
N VAL A 51 -12.33 -11.74 -22.55
CA VAL A 51 -13.79 -11.84 -22.56
C VAL A 51 -14.39 -10.46 -22.41
N LYS A 52 -15.26 -10.08 -23.35
CA LYS A 52 -15.62 -8.66 -23.58
C LYS A 52 -16.89 -8.26 -22.85
N SER A 53 -17.82 -9.19 -22.60
CA SER A 53 -19.06 -8.93 -21.89
C SER A 53 -19.24 -9.82 -20.67
N ARG A 54 -20.13 -9.39 -19.76
CA ARG A 54 -20.47 -10.21 -18.60
C ARG A 54 -21.27 -11.45 -18.99
N ASP A 55 -22.08 -11.35 -20.03
CA ASP A 55 -22.90 -12.45 -20.54
C ASP A 55 -22.04 -13.54 -21.18
N GLU A 56 -21.02 -13.14 -21.96
CA GLU A 56 -20.02 -14.06 -22.51
C GLU A 56 -19.26 -14.77 -21.38
N ALA A 57 -18.82 -14.02 -20.36
CA ALA A 57 -18.16 -14.60 -19.19
C ALA A 57 -19.04 -15.60 -18.44
N ARG A 58 -20.36 -15.33 -18.37
CA ARG A 58 -21.33 -16.22 -17.73
C ARG A 58 -21.60 -17.47 -18.56
N ALA A 59 -21.69 -17.35 -19.88
CA ALA A 59 -21.84 -18.47 -20.79
C ALA A 59 -20.63 -19.41 -20.71
N LEU A 60 -19.42 -18.85 -20.81
CA LEU A 60 -18.16 -19.60 -20.63
C LEU A 60 -18.10 -20.25 -19.25
N PHE A 61 -18.52 -19.54 -18.20
CA PHE A 61 -18.59 -20.16 -16.88
C PHE A 61 -19.50 -21.38 -16.88
N ASN A 62 -20.72 -21.29 -17.40
CA ASN A 62 -21.64 -22.42 -17.43
C ASN A 62 -21.07 -23.60 -18.22
N GLU A 63 -20.49 -23.34 -19.40
CA GLU A 63 -19.88 -24.36 -20.26
C GLU A 63 -18.70 -25.08 -19.58
N PHE A 64 -17.79 -24.34 -18.93
CA PHE A 64 -16.59 -24.93 -18.33
C PHE A 64 -16.82 -25.43 -16.90
N HIS A 65 -17.86 -24.95 -16.22
CA HIS A 65 -18.22 -25.38 -14.88
C HIS A 65 -19.06 -26.67 -14.91
N VAL A 66 -19.98 -26.77 -15.87
CA VAL A 66 -20.82 -27.95 -16.12
C VAL A 66 -20.11 -28.75 -17.20
N ALA A 67 -19.31 -29.74 -16.79
CA ALA A 67 -18.62 -30.60 -17.76
C ALA A 67 -19.66 -31.28 -18.68
N PRO A 68 -19.28 -31.71 -19.92
CA PRO A 68 -20.20 -32.30 -20.89
C PRO A 68 -21.01 -33.53 -20.39
N ASN A 69 -20.57 -34.14 -19.28
CA ASN A 69 -21.22 -35.27 -18.63
C ASN A 69 -22.11 -34.86 -17.43
N GLY A 70 -22.46 -33.58 -17.29
CA GLY A 70 -23.28 -33.05 -16.19
C GLY A 70 -22.53 -32.91 -14.86
N LYS A 71 -21.21 -33.17 -14.80
CA LYS A 71 -20.45 -33.05 -13.55
C LYS A 71 -19.99 -31.61 -13.30
N HIS A 72 -20.42 -31.06 -12.17
CA HIS A 72 -19.96 -29.76 -11.68
C HIS A 72 -18.55 -29.81 -11.08
N LEU A 73 -17.65 -28.99 -11.63
CA LEU A 73 -16.20 -29.02 -11.33
C LEU A 73 -15.82 -28.40 -9.97
N GLY A 74 -16.67 -27.58 -9.38
CA GLY A 74 -16.35 -26.81 -8.16
C GLY A 74 -15.31 -25.71 -8.38
N ILE A 75 -14.97 -24.94 -7.33
CA ILE A 75 -14.20 -23.69 -7.45
C ILE A 75 -12.83 -23.90 -8.10
N PHE A 76 -12.04 -24.83 -7.56
CA PHE A 76 -10.65 -25.01 -7.97
C PHE A 76 -10.53 -25.40 -9.46
N ASN A 77 -11.28 -26.42 -9.87
CA ASN A 77 -11.22 -26.92 -11.25
C ASN A 77 -11.84 -25.94 -12.24
N SER A 78 -12.94 -25.27 -11.88
CA SER A 78 -13.55 -24.23 -12.73
C SER A 78 -12.58 -23.06 -12.93
N ARG A 79 -11.89 -22.63 -11.86
CA ARG A 79 -10.87 -21.60 -11.94
C ARG A 79 -9.71 -22.04 -12.82
N ARG A 80 -9.20 -23.26 -12.64
CA ARG A 80 -8.09 -23.79 -13.44
C ARG A 80 -8.44 -23.86 -14.92
N ALA A 81 -9.61 -24.39 -15.26
CA ALA A 81 -10.06 -24.55 -16.64
C ALA A 81 -10.27 -23.20 -17.35
N LEU A 82 -10.98 -22.27 -16.69
CA LEU A 82 -11.27 -20.96 -17.27
C LEU A 82 -10.02 -20.08 -17.32
N CYS A 83 -9.24 -19.99 -16.24
CA CYS A 83 -8.07 -19.11 -16.17
C CYS A 83 -6.91 -19.58 -17.06
N ALA A 84 -6.95 -20.82 -17.57
CA ALA A 84 -5.99 -21.31 -18.56
C ALA A 84 -6.26 -20.71 -19.95
N LYS A 85 -7.53 -20.43 -20.29
CA LYS A 85 -7.95 -20.06 -21.66
C LYS A 85 -8.44 -18.62 -21.79
N PHE A 86 -9.00 -18.06 -20.73
CA PHE A 86 -9.72 -16.79 -20.78
C PHE A 86 -9.21 -15.77 -19.78
N TYR A 87 -9.51 -14.51 -20.04
CA TYR A 87 -9.23 -13.40 -19.14
C TYR A 87 -10.38 -12.39 -19.13
N TRP A 88 -10.84 -12.03 -17.94
CA TRP A 88 -11.57 -10.78 -17.73
C TRP A 88 -11.21 -10.15 -16.39
N PHE A 89 -11.49 -8.85 -16.25
CA PHE A 89 -11.24 -8.16 -15.01
C PHE A 89 -12.16 -8.69 -13.90
N GLY A 90 -11.56 -9.22 -12.83
CA GLY A 90 -12.30 -9.77 -11.69
C GLY A 90 -12.61 -11.28 -11.77
N MET A 91 -12.15 -11.96 -12.82
CA MET A 91 -12.43 -13.37 -13.14
C MET A 91 -12.41 -14.33 -11.96
N THR A 92 -11.35 -14.35 -11.15
CA THR A 92 -11.27 -15.25 -9.99
C THR A 92 -12.46 -15.08 -9.03
N ARG A 93 -12.84 -13.84 -8.73
CA ARG A 93 -13.93 -13.54 -7.79
C ARG A 93 -15.28 -13.89 -8.38
N ASP A 94 -15.46 -13.63 -9.68
CA ASP A 94 -16.70 -13.98 -10.37
C ASP A 94 -16.89 -15.50 -10.38
N ILE A 95 -15.86 -16.27 -10.76
CA ILE A 95 -15.92 -17.74 -10.77
C ILE A 95 -16.24 -18.28 -9.37
N GLU A 96 -15.52 -17.82 -8.35
CA GLU A 96 -15.76 -18.24 -6.95
C GLU A 96 -17.21 -17.96 -6.52
N LYS A 97 -17.71 -16.75 -6.80
CA LYS A 97 -19.09 -16.37 -6.50
C LYS A 97 -20.09 -17.25 -7.24
N TRP A 98 -19.91 -17.47 -8.54
CA TRP A 98 -20.85 -18.22 -9.36
C TRP A 98 -20.92 -19.70 -9.00
N VAL A 99 -19.80 -20.32 -8.62
CA VAL A 99 -19.82 -21.69 -8.08
C VAL A 99 -20.58 -21.76 -6.75
N LEU A 100 -20.43 -20.77 -5.88
CA LEU A 100 -21.17 -20.71 -4.60
C LEU A 100 -22.67 -20.44 -4.79
N GLU A 101 -23.05 -19.80 -5.91
CA GLU A 101 -24.44 -19.57 -6.30
C GLU A 101 -25.06 -20.77 -7.04
N CYS A 102 -24.26 -21.72 -7.52
CA CYS A 102 -24.71 -22.91 -8.24
C CYS A 102 -25.50 -23.86 -7.34
N ASN A 103 -26.75 -24.17 -7.71
CA ASN A 103 -27.66 -24.98 -6.89
C ASN A 103 -27.14 -26.39 -6.62
N GLU A 104 -26.50 -27.04 -7.59
CA GLU A 104 -25.91 -28.37 -7.40
C GLU A 104 -24.67 -28.33 -6.50
N CYS A 105 -23.77 -27.35 -6.68
CA CYS A 105 -22.58 -27.21 -5.84
C CYS A 105 -22.90 -26.84 -4.39
N LYS A 106 -24.04 -26.18 -4.12
CA LYS A 106 -24.49 -25.83 -2.75
C LYS A 106 -24.78 -27.05 -1.89
N THR A 107 -25.10 -28.20 -2.49
CA THR A 107 -25.44 -29.44 -1.76
C THR A 107 -24.22 -30.21 -1.27
N ARG A 108 -23.01 -29.87 -1.74
CA ARG A 108 -21.76 -30.47 -1.27
C ARG A 108 -21.28 -29.79 0.02
N PRO A 109 -20.73 -30.54 1.00
CA PRO A 109 -20.16 -29.95 2.20
C PRO A 109 -19.09 -28.91 1.84
N LEU A 110 -19.23 -27.70 2.37
CA LEU A 110 -18.27 -26.62 2.13
C LEU A 110 -17.00 -26.87 2.94
N THR A 111 -15.85 -26.76 2.31
CA THR A 111 -14.56 -26.72 3.01
C THR A 111 -14.48 -25.49 3.94
N PRO A 112 -13.63 -25.50 4.98
CA PRO A 112 -13.43 -24.35 5.87
C PRO A 112 -13.11 -23.04 5.12
N ALA A 113 -12.34 -23.12 4.03
CA ALA A 113 -12.06 -21.99 3.14
C ALA A 113 -13.33 -21.46 2.43
N GLN A 114 -14.21 -22.35 1.98
CA GLN A 114 -15.49 -21.99 1.36
C GLN A 114 -16.49 -21.43 2.37
N ILE A 115 -16.48 -21.89 3.63
CA ILE A 115 -17.28 -21.33 4.73
C ILE A 115 -16.86 -19.87 5.01
N LYS A 116 -15.55 -19.60 5.03
CA LYS A 116 -15.01 -18.23 5.20
C LYS A 116 -15.47 -17.31 4.06
N ILE A 117 -15.43 -17.77 2.81
CA ILE A 117 -15.91 -17.00 1.64
C ILE A 117 -17.42 -16.79 1.69
N LYS A 118 -18.20 -17.80 2.07
CA LYS A 118 -19.67 -17.69 2.22
C LYS A 118 -20.06 -16.69 3.31
N ARG A 119 -19.38 -16.68 4.46
CA ARG A 119 -19.60 -15.67 5.52
C ARG A 119 -19.31 -14.24 5.02
N LEU A 120 -18.25 -14.04 4.24
CA LEU A 120 -17.92 -12.75 3.63
C LEU A 120 -18.94 -12.31 2.56
N ALA A 121 -19.63 -13.25 1.92
CA ALA A 121 -20.65 -12.99 0.91
C ALA A 121 -22.06 -12.76 1.51
N GLN A 122 -22.38 -13.40 2.63
CA GLN A 122 -23.67 -13.29 3.33
C GLN A 122 -23.75 -12.02 4.19
N ASN A 123 -22.64 -11.60 4.79
CA ASN A 123 -22.51 -10.33 5.50
C ASN A 123 -21.37 -9.52 4.86
N PRO A 124 -21.58 -8.93 3.67
CA PRO A 124 -20.62 -7.98 3.15
C PRO A 124 -20.58 -6.80 4.13
N PRO A 125 -19.39 -6.31 4.55
CA PRO A 125 -19.32 -5.06 5.29
C PRO A 125 -20.09 -3.99 4.49
N LYS A 126 -21.12 -3.40 5.10
CA LYS A 126 -21.99 -2.37 4.50
C LYS A 126 -21.24 -1.05 4.35
N ILE A 127 -20.11 -1.06 3.65
CA ILE A 127 -19.51 0.11 3.04
C ILE A 127 -19.00 -0.36 1.68
N LYS A 128 -19.57 0.16 0.59
CA LYS A 128 -19.05 -0.11 -0.77
C LYS A 128 -17.55 0.19 -0.72
N ARG A 129 -16.66 -0.78 -1.03
CA ARG A 129 -15.18 -0.61 -0.97
C ARG A 129 -14.68 0.69 -1.61
N GLY A 130 -15.37 1.19 -2.64
CA GLY A 130 -15.08 2.50 -3.26
C GLY A 130 -15.39 3.71 -2.37
N VAL A 131 -16.45 3.67 -1.56
CA VAL A 131 -16.82 4.70 -0.59
C VAL A 131 -15.84 4.69 0.60
N LEU A 132 -15.49 3.51 1.12
CA LEU A 132 -14.48 3.40 2.20
C LEU A 132 -13.13 3.97 1.75
N ASN A 133 -12.68 3.60 0.55
CA ASN A 133 -11.44 4.17 -0.01
C ASN A 133 -11.53 5.68 -0.19
N LYS A 134 -12.70 6.23 -0.56
CA LYS A 134 -12.87 7.68 -0.69
C LYS A 134 -12.72 8.37 0.67
N LYS A 135 -13.40 7.88 1.72
CA LYS A 135 -13.29 8.45 3.08
C LYS A 135 -11.87 8.41 3.63
N VAL A 136 -11.17 7.29 3.42
CA VAL A 136 -9.77 7.14 3.83
C VAL A 136 -8.87 8.16 3.14
N GLU A 137 -9.05 8.36 1.82
CA GLU A 137 -8.24 9.35 1.10
C GLU A 137 -8.52 10.79 1.53
N GLU A 138 -9.78 11.13 1.83
CA GLU A 138 -10.11 12.44 2.41
C GLU A 138 -9.50 12.61 3.81
N ALA A 139 -9.58 11.58 4.68
CA ALA A 139 -8.95 11.60 5.99
C ALA A 139 -7.42 11.85 5.89
N LYS A 140 -6.72 11.13 5.01
CA LYS A 140 -5.29 11.36 4.76
C LYS A 140 -5.00 12.80 4.34
N LYS A 141 -5.83 13.34 3.45
CA LYS A 141 -5.70 14.71 2.97
C LYS A 141 -5.88 15.72 4.10
N LEU A 142 -6.91 15.57 4.92
CA LEU A 142 -7.20 16.46 6.05
C LEU A 142 -6.05 16.48 7.07
N ALA A 143 -5.54 15.31 7.48
CA ALA A 143 -4.40 15.21 8.37
C ALA A 143 -3.15 15.89 7.79
N ALA A 144 -2.83 15.60 6.53
CA ALA A 144 -1.70 16.20 5.83
C ALA A 144 -1.82 17.73 5.73
N TYR A 145 -3.01 18.23 5.40
CA TYR A 145 -3.24 19.67 5.23
C TYR A 145 -3.10 20.39 6.57
N ALA A 146 -3.72 19.86 7.64
CA ALA A 146 -3.60 20.42 8.98
C ALA A 146 -2.14 20.48 9.46
N ALA A 147 -1.38 19.40 9.28
CA ALA A 147 0.02 19.36 9.68
C ALA A 147 0.88 20.37 8.90
N VAL A 148 0.71 20.46 7.57
CA VAL A 148 1.46 21.41 6.74
C VAL A 148 1.09 22.85 7.07
N ASP A 149 -0.19 23.14 7.24
CA ASP A 149 -0.69 24.50 7.54
C ASP A 149 -0.17 25.00 8.89
N TYR A 150 -0.08 24.11 9.89
CA TYR A 150 0.36 24.49 11.23
C TYR A 150 1.88 24.56 11.39
N HIS A 151 2.61 23.60 10.83
CA HIS A 151 4.04 23.43 11.17
C HIS A 151 5.00 24.05 10.16
N VAL A 152 4.60 24.22 8.89
CA VAL A 152 5.51 24.72 7.86
C VAL A 152 5.47 26.24 7.77
N LYS A 153 6.65 26.86 7.82
CA LYS A 153 6.88 28.31 7.76
C LYS A 153 7.87 28.66 6.66
N ASP A 154 7.96 29.94 6.33
CA ASP A 154 8.93 30.45 5.36
C ASP A 154 10.38 30.18 5.81
N ASN A 155 11.28 29.97 4.85
CA ASN A 155 12.71 29.67 5.06
C ASN A 155 13.01 28.41 5.88
N GLN A 156 12.09 27.44 5.94
CA GLN A 156 12.34 26.17 6.61
C GLN A 156 12.90 25.08 5.70
N ILE A 157 13.71 24.20 6.31
CA ILE A 157 14.06 22.90 5.79
C ILE A 157 13.05 21.87 6.31
N VAL A 158 12.35 21.21 5.39
CA VAL A 158 11.27 20.28 5.68
C VAL A 158 11.67 18.86 5.27
N GLY A 159 11.75 17.96 6.24
CA GLY A 159 11.84 16.52 6.00
C GLY A 159 10.51 16.00 5.46
N ILE A 160 10.51 15.38 4.29
CA ILE A 160 9.30 14.84 3.67
C ILE A 160 9.38 13.33 3.66
N GLY A 161 8.43 12.73 4.37
CA GLY A 161 8.25 11.30 4.55
C GLY A 161 7.98 10.49 3.28
N SER A 162 7.46 9.27 3.43
CA SER A 162 7.11 8.40 2.29
C SER A 162 5.69 7.82 2.36
N GLY A 163 5.22 7.30 1.22
CA GLY A 163 3.94 6.60 1.13
C GLY A 163 2.74 7.47 0.72
N SER A 164 1.56 6.85 0.73
CA SER A 164 0.37 7.42 0.06
C SER A 164 -0.18 8.70 0.71
N THR A 165 0.00 8.88 2.02
CA THR A 165 -0.47 10.07 2.74
C THR A 165 0.39 11.29 2.40
N ILE A 166 1.69 11.07 2.19
CA ILE A 166 2.67 12.14 1.89
C ILE A 166 2.42 12.81 0.54
N VAL A 167 1.74 12.13 -0.38
CA VAL A 167 1.27 12.75 -1.62
C VAL A 167 0.44 14.02 -1.35
N HIS A 168 -0.34 14.04 -0.26
CA HIS A 168 -1.14 15.21 0.12
C HIS A 168 -0.31 16.30 0.80
N VAL A 169 0.75 15.94 1.55
CA VAL A 169 1.71 16.90 2.13
C VAL A 169 2.39 17.69 1.02
N VAL A 170 2.97 17.00 0.03
CA VAL A 170 3.70 17.67 -1.06
C VAL A 170 2.77 18.57 -1.86
N LYS A 171 1.54 18.13 -2.13
CA LYS A 171 0.53 18.96 -2.81
C LYS A 171 0.19 20.21 -2.01
N ARG A 172 -0.07 20.07 -0.71
CA ARG A 172 -0.40 21.22 0.15
C ARG A 172 0.76 22.19 0.25
N LEU A 173 1.98 21.68 0.39
CA LEU A 173 3.18 22.49 0.46
C LEU A 173 3.36 23.30 -0.83
N ALA A 174 3.18 22.68 -2.00
CA ALA A 174 3.25 23.36 -3.28
C ALA A 174 2.14 24.42 -3.47
N GLU A 175 0.92 24.15 -3.00
CA GLU A 175 -0.14 25.16 -2.96
C GLU A 175 0.27 26.38 -2.13
N ARG A 176 0.84 26.17 -0.94
CA ARG A 176 1.30 27.25 -0.05
C ARG A 176 2.48 28.02 -0.63
N VAL A 177 3.51 27.33 -1.12
CA VAL A 177 4.65 27.97 -1.80
C VAL A 177 4.18 28.89 -2.92
N LYS A 178 3.22 28.45 -3.75
CA LYS A 178 2.68 29.27 -4.84
C LYS A 178 1.86 30.46 -4.34
N LYS A 179 1.03 30.27 -3.32
CA LYS A 179 0.08 31.30 -2.83
C LYS A 179 0.72 32.33 -1.90
N GLU A 180 1.62 31.88 -1.04
CA GLU A 180 2.24 32.66 0.03
C GLU A 180 3.69 33.07 -0.30
N ASN A 181 4.22 32.62 -1.45
CA ASN A 181 5.61 32.84 -1.85
C ASN A 181 6.64 32.28 -0.84
N LEU A 182 6.34 31.13 -0.23
CA LEU A 182 7.24 30.50 0.74
C LEU A 182 8.50 29.96 0.05
N ASN A 183 9.65 30.22 0.66
CA ASN A 183 10.93 29.64 0.34
C ASN A 183 11.20 28.44 1.25
N VAL A 184 10.83 27.24 0.81
CA VAL A 184 11.05 25.99 1.56
C VAL A 184 12.00 25.06 0.81
N PHE A 185 12.76 24.28 1.57
CA PHE A 185 13.67 23.25 1.05
C PHE A 185 13.25 21.89 1.56
N CYS A 186 13.20 20.88 0.69
CA CYS A 186 12.69 19.56 1.03
C CYS A 186 13.78 18.50 1.06
N VAL A 187 13.85 17.72 2.14
CA VAL A 187 14.70 16.53 2.28
C VAL A 187 13.83 15.28 2.18
N PRO A 188 13.87 14.51 1.08
CA PRO A 188 13.02 13.32 0.90
C PRO A 188 13.54 12.09 1.66
N THR A 189 12.63 11.22 2.11
CA THR A 189 12.96 9.93 2.76
C THR A 189 12.89 8.70 1.84
N SER A 190 12.70 8.90 0.54
CA SER A 190 12.74 7.83 -0.46
C SER A 190 12.88 8.37 -1.88
N PHE A 191 13.16 7.48 -2.84
CA PHE A 191 13.08 7.81 -4.26
C PHE A 191 11.67 8.24 -4.69
N GLN A 192 10.61 7.61 -4.16
CA GLN A 192 9.23 7.99 -4.47
C GLN A 192 8.99 9.46 -4.14
N THR A 193 9.38 9.87 -2.93
CA THR A 193 9.16 11.22 -2.44
C THR A 193 10.04 12.23 -3.17
N ARG A 194 11.32 11.88 -3.45
CA ARG A 194 12.21 12.74 -4.23
C ARG A 194 11.60 13.09 -5.59
N LEU A 195 11.16 12.08 -6.34
CA LEU A 195 10.55 12.28 -7.66
C LEU A 195 9.27 13.11 -7.56
N LEU A 196 8.43 12.86 -6.55
CA LEU A 196 7.19 13.60 -6.35
C LEU A 196 7.44 15.11 -6.09
N ILE A 197 8.43 15.44 -5.27
CA ILE A 197 8.79 16.84 -4.96
C ILE A 197 9.32 17.54 -6.23
N GLN A 198 10.18 16.85 -6.99
CA GLN A 198 10.73 17.38 -8.25
C GLN A 198 9.65 17.60 -9.30
N ASP A 199 8.76 16.62 -9.51
CA ASP A 199 7.67 16.69 -10.49
C ASP A 199 6.71 17.85 -10.23
N ILE A 200 6.56 18.26 -8.96
CA ILE A 200 5.69 19.37 -8.54
C ILE A 200 6.45 20.71 -8.53
N GLY A 201 7.77 20.72 -8.69
CA GLY A 201 8.59 21.92 -8.78
C GLY A 201 9.03 22.50 -7.43
N LEU A 202 9.03 21.71 -6.36
CA LEU A 202 9.58 22.10 -5.06
C LEU A 202 11.11 21.85 -5.01
N LYS A 203 11.82 22.63 -4.19
CA LYS A 203 13.28 22.56 -4.07
C LYS A 203 13.69 21.33 -3.27
N VAL A 204 14.34 20.36 -3.91
CA VAL A 204 14.97 19.22 -3.23
C VAL A 204 16.38 19.61 -2.81
N ILE A 205 16.75 19.27 -1.57
CA ILE A 205 18.12 19.33 -1.06
C ILE A 205 18.53 17.98 -0.46
N ASP A 206 19.82 17.79 -0.28
CA ASP A 206 20.39 16.60 0.35
C ASP A 206 20.86 16.90 1.78
N LEU A 207 20.64 15.95 2.68
CA LEU A 207 21.05 16.05 4.09
C LEU A 207 22.56 16.27 4.25
N ASN A 208 23.37 15.81 3.29
CA ASN A 208 24.83 15.98 3.27
C ASN A 208 25.29 17.44 3.29
N ARG A 209 24.42 18.40 2.94
CA ARG A 209 24.75 19.83 2.88
C ARG A 209 24.06 20.65 3.98
N HIS A 210 23.04 20.09 4.62
CA HIS A 210 22.22 20.76 5.62
C HIS A 210 21.79 19.75 6.69
N LEU A 211 22.49 19.74 7.83
CA LEU A 211 22.31 18.72 8.86
C LEU A 211 21.07 18.94 9.74
N GLU A 212 20.55 20.16 9.80
CA GLU A 212 19.48 20.54 10.73
C GLU A 212 18.18 20.75 9.95
N ILE A 213 17.19 19.89 10.21
CA ILE A 213 15.86 19.95 9.62
C ILE A 213 14.93 20.66 10.62
N ASP A 214 14.14 21.63 10.17
CA ASP A 214 13.25 22.37 11.08
C ASP A 214 12.04 21.54 11.46
N VAL A 215 11.45 20.84 10.49
CA VAL A 215 10.32 19.94 10.73
C VAL A 215 10.36 18.77 9.76
N ALA A 216 10.14 17.56 10.25
CA ALA A 216 9.89 16.39 9.42
C ALA A 216 8.41 16.00 9.51
N ILE A 217 7.76 15.78 8.37
CA ILE A 217 6.38 15.30 8.28
C ILE A 217 6.38 13.93 7.60
N ASP A 218 5.91 12.89 8.28
CA ASP A 218 5.86 11.53 7.73
C ASP A 218 4.59 10.77 8.12
N GLY A 219 4.28 9.70 7.39
CA GLY A 219 3.22 8.76 7.73
C GLY A 219 3.68 7.67 8.71
N ALA A 220 2.70 6.94 9.24
CA ALA A 220 2.92 5.72 10.02
C ALA A 220 2.06 4.57 9.48
N ASP A 221 2.50 3.34 9.73
CA ASP A 221 1.71 2.13 9.51
C ASP A 221 0.78 1.85 10.71
N GLU A 222 1.17 2.29 11.91
CA GLU A 222 0.42 2.27 13.16
C GLU A 222 1.05 3.22 14.19
N VAL A 223 0.22 3.77 15.08
CA VAL A 223 0.60 4.68 16.17
C VAL A 223 -0.09 4.22 17.45
N ASP A 224 0.67 4.02 18.52
CA ASP A 224 0.11 3.66 19.83
C ASP A 224 -0.28 4.89 20.68
N SER A 225 -0.74 4.63 21.90
CA SER A 225 -1.13 5.66 22.86
C SER A 225 0.02 6.54 23.36
N GLU A 226 1.27 6.05 23.30
CA GLU A 226 2.49 6.75 23.72
C GLU A 226 3.21 7.46 22.55
N LEU A 227 2.59 7.46 21.36
CA LEU A 227 3.17 7.95 20.10
C LEU A 227 4.40 7.17 19.63
N ASN A 228 4.58 5.91 20.06
CA ASN A 228 5.47 5.00 19.36
C ASN A 228 4.83 4.59 18.04
N LEU A 229 5.65 4.39 17.01
CA LEU A 229 5.17 4.10 15.66
C LEU A 229 5.73 2.77 15.15
N ILE A 230 4.89 2.06 14.39
CA ILE A 230 5.36 1.15 13.36
C ILE A 230 5.41 1.92 12.03
N LYS A 231 6.56 1.85 11.36
CA LYS A 231 6.83 2.37 10.02
C LYS A 231 7.58 1.33 9.18
N GLY A 232 7.77 1.60 7.89
CA GLY A 232 8.52 0.72 6.98
C GLY A 232 7.66 -0.21 6.11
N GLY A 233 6.34 -0.06 6.12
CA GLY A 233 5.44 -0.76 5.20
C GLY A 233 5.75 -0.47 3.73
N GLY A 234 6.30 0.71 3.43
CA GLY A 234 6.81 1.11 2.12
C GLY A 234 8.25 0.64 1.81
N GLY A 235 9.00 0.21 2.82
CA GLY A 235 10.40 -0.20 2.70
C GLY A 235 11.44 0.92 2.75
N CYS A 236 11.07 2.09 3.29
CA CYS A 236 11.91 3.29 3.35
C CYS A 236 12.39 3.64 4.78
N LEU A 237 12.20 2.74 5.74
CA LEU A 237 12.29 3.02 7.18
C LEU A 237 13.62 3.66 7.62
N THR A 238 14.75 3.24 7.05
CA THR A 238 16.07 3.76 7.47
C THR A 238 16.21 5.23 7.10
N GLN A 239 15.89 5.62 5.87
CA GLN A 239 15.96 7.01 5.44
C GLN A 239 14.89 7.87 6.16
N GLU A 240 13.70 7.30 6.39
CA GLU A 240 12.66 7.93 7.22
C GLU A 240 13.18 8.25 8.63
N LYS A 241 13.88 7.30 9.27
CA LYS A 241 14.39 7.49 10.63
C LYS A 241 15.55 8.47 10.69
N ILE A 242 16.47 8.42 9.72
CA ILE A 242 17.58 9.39 9.60
C ILE A 242 17.01 10.82 9.53
N VAL A 243 16.09 11.08 8.60
CA VAL A 243 15.50 12.41 8.42
C VAL A 243 14.71 12.84 9.67
N ALA A 244 13.93 11.94 10.26
CA ALA A 244 13.19 12.25 11.49
C ALA A 244 14.14 12.58 12.65
N SER A 245 15.27 11.89 12.78
CA SER A 245 16.26 12.14 13.84
C SER A 245 17.05 13.43 13.68
N CYS A 246 17.15 13.95 12.45
CA CYS A 246 17.77 15.25 12.16
C CYS A 246 16.80 16.42 12.29
N ALA A 247 15.52 16.17 12.60
CA ALA A 247 14.49 17.19 12.68
C ALA A 247 14.31 17.71 14.11
N LYS A 248 14.17 19.04 14.26
CA LYS A 248 13.79 19.67 15.54
C LYS A 248 12.42 19.21 16.03
N SER A 249 11.50 19.03 15.08
CA SER A 249 10.14 18.57 15.33
C SER A 249 9.78 17.48 14.34
N PHE A 250 9.33 16.32 14.85
CA PHE A 250 8.85 15.21 14.02
C PHE A 250 7.34 15.05 14.17
N ILE A 251 6.64 15.31 13.08
CA ILE A 251 5.19 15.34 12.98
C ILE A 251 4.70 14.14 12.17
N VAL A 252 3.80 13.37 12.75
CA VAL A 252 3.22 12.19 12.12
C VAL A 252 1.84 12.53 11.58
N ILE A 253 1.52 12.04 10.39
CA ILE A 253 0.20 12.16 9.78
C ILE A 253 -0.37 10.80 9.41
N ALA A 254 -1.62 10.56 9.74
CA ALA A 254 -2.25 9.28 9.50
C ALA A 254 -3.77 9.40 9.31
N ASP A 255 -4.38 8.36 8.74
CA ASP A 255 -5.84 8.21 8.80
C ASP A 255 -6.24 7.44 10.07
N TYR A 256 -7.49 7.59 10.50
CA TYR A 256 -8.05 7.00 11.72
C TYR A 256 -7.79 5.50 11.94
N ARG A 257 -7.51 4.71 10.89
CA ARG A 257 -7.21 3.27 11.02
C ARG A 257 -5.79 2.99 11.50
N LYS A 258 -5.03 4.04 11.80
CA LYS A 258 -3.65 3.99 12.29
C LYS A 258 -3.56 4.38 13.75
N ASP A 259 -4.66 4.88 14.32
CA ASP A 259 -4.78 5.23 15.73
C ASP A 259 -5.09 3.94 16.51
N SER A 260 -4.13 3.46 17.28
CA SER A 260 -4.24 2.23 18.08
C SER A 260 -3.90 2.50 19.54
N SER A 261 -4.39 1.65 20.43
CA SER A 261 -4.01 1.75 21.85
C SER A 261 -2.60 1.20 22.08
N ALA A 262 -2.28 0.09 21.41
CA ALA A 262 -0.98 -0.59 21.46
C ALA A 262 -0.51 -0.98 20.05
N LEU A 263 0.80 -1.07 19.84
CA LEU A 263 1.37 -1.53 18.57
C LEU A 263 1.02 -3.00 18.31
N GLY A 264 0.73 -3.31 17.06
CA GLY A 264 0.28 -4.61 16.58
C GLY A 264 -1.24 -4.79 16.58
N GLU A 265 -2.05 -3.82 17.01
CA GLU A 265 -3.52 -3.94 17.09
C GLU A 265 -4.18 -3.99 15.70
N GLN A 266 -3.88 -3.01 14.85
CA GLN A 266 -4.38 -2.82 13.49
C GLN A 266 -3.35 -3.25 12.44
N TRP A 267 -2.05 -3.09 12.73
CA TRP A 267 -0.98 -3.50 11.80
C TRP A 267 -0.51 -4.94 12.05
N LYS A 268 -1.13 -5.88 11.34
CA LYS A 268 -0.81 -7.32 11.45
C LYS A 268 0.29 -7.82 10.51
N LYS A 269 0.91 -6.93 9.71
CA LYS A 269 1.94 -7.37 8.75
C LYS A 269 3.28 -7.66 9.40
N GLY A 270 3.51 -7.14 10.61
CA GLY A 270 4.75 -7.27 11.36
C GLY A 270 5.60 -6.00 11.32
N ILE A 271 6.49 -5.86 12.31
CA ILE A 271 7.48 -4.78 12.38
C ILE A 271 8.52 -5.01 11.28
N PRO A 272 8.70 -4.07 10.35
CA PRO A 272 9.74 -4.15 9.35
C PRO A 272 11.13 -4.04 10.01
N VAL A 273 12.11 -4.82 9.58
CA VAL A 273 13.51 -4.72 10.01
C VAL A 273 14.39 -4.75 8.77
N GLU A 274 15.14 -3.69 8.52
CA GLU A 274 16.08 -3.62 7.41
C GLU A 274 17.39 -4.31 7.79
N VAL A 275 17.85 -5.23 6.95
CA VAL A 275 18.99 -6.09 7.24
C VAL A 275 19.93 -6.20 6.05
N ILE A 276 21.23 -6.29 6.31
CA ILE A 276 22.23 -6.64 5.32
C ILE A 276 21.84 -7.99 4.70
N PRO A 277 21.84 -8.13 3.36
CA PRO A 277 21.35 -9.34 2.70
C PRO A 277 21.94 -10.65 3.20
N MET A 278 23.22 -10.71 3.58
CA MET A 278 23.82 -11.96 4.10
C MET A 278 23.32 -12.35 5.49
N ALA A 279 22.75 -11.40 6.25
CA ALA A 279 22.40 -11.57 7.66
C ALA A 279 20.93 -11.90 7.89
N TYR A 280 20.08 -11.98 6.85
CA TYR A 280 18.63 -12.12 7.04
C TYR A 280 18.24 -13.39 7.81
N VAL A 281 18.91 -14.52 7.58
CA VAL A 281 18.64 -15.79 8.29
C VAL A 281 19.05 -15.72 9.77
N PRO A 282 20.31 -15.38 10.13
CA PRO A 282 20.70 -15.32 11.54
C PRO A 282 19.91 -14.25 12.32
N VAL A 283 19.63 -13.08 11.72
CA VAL A 283 18.80 -12.04 12.36
C VAL A 283 17.38 -12.53 12.59
N SER A 284 16.76 -13.15 11.58
CA SER A 284 15.41 -13.73 11.71
C SER A 284 15.33 -14.72 12.88
N ARG A 285 16.27 -15.67 12.95
CA ARG A 285 16.36 -16.66 14.04
C ARG A 285 16.59 -16.01 15.40
N ALA A 286 17.45 -14.99 15.48
CA ALA A 286 17.73 -14.29 16.72
C ALA A 286 16.50 -13.56 17.26
N ILE A 287 15.78 -12.83 16.40
CA ILE A 287 14.52 -12.16 16.76
C ILE A 287 13.51 -13.18 17.29
N GLN A 288 13.31 -14.29 16.57
CA GLN A 288 12.36 -15.33 16.97
C GLN A 288 12.76 -16.02 18.28
N SER A 289 14.05 -16.30 18.48
CA SER A 289 14.54 -16.94 19.70
C SER A 289 14.38 -16.04 20.92
N GLN A 290 14.49 -14.73 20.76
CA GLN A 290 14.50 -13.79 21.88
C GLN A 290 13.10 -13.25 22.20
N PHE A 291 12.26 -13.05 21.19
CA PHE A 291 10.96 -12.38 21.34
C PHE A 291 9.76 -13.21 20.88
N GLY A 292 10.00 -14.38 20.27
CA GLY A 292 8.96 -15.23 19.69
C GLY A 292 8.46 -14.74 18.33
N GLY A 293 7.35 -15.32 17.88
CA GLY A 293 6.69 -14.96 16.63
C GLY A 293 7.41 -15.43 15.36
N SER A 294 7.18 -14.71 14.25
CA SER A 294 7.74 -15.04 12.92
C SER A 294 8.39 -13.82 12.28
N ALA A 295 9.67 -13.94 11.92
CA ALA A 295 10.42 -12.89 11.22
C ALA A 295 10.69 -13.34 9.77
N ASP A 296 9.77 -13.00 8.87
CA ASP A 296 9.78 -13.51 7.49
C ASP A 296 10.49 -12.55 6.54
N LEU A 297 11.26 -13.08 5.59
CA LEU A 297 11.82 -12.28 4.50
C LEU A 297 10.71 -11.73 3.61
N ARG A 298 10.66 -10.41 3.45
CA ARG A 298 9.65 -9.73 2.63
C ARG A 298 9.90 -10.00 1.15
N MET A 299 8.99 -10.74 0.52
CA MET A 299 9.04 -11.05 -0.91
C MET A 299 8.46 -9.93 -1.76
N ALA A 300 9.14 -9.62 -2.86
CA ALA A 300 8.68 -8.59 -3.78
C ALA A 300 7.53 -9.07 -4.66
N VAL A 301 6.64 -8.13 -5.03
CA VAL A 301 5.50 -8.40 -5.93
C VAL A 301 5.84 -8.08 -7.39
N SER A 302 6.68 -7.05 -7.61
CA SER A 302 7.00 -6.52 -8.96
C SER A 302 8.39 -6.92 -9.45
N LYS A 303 9.08 -7.81 -8.73
CA LYS A 303 10.32 -8.49 -9.15
C LYS A 303 10.35 -9.90 -8.55
N ALA A 304 11.16 -10.79 -9.10
CA ALA A 304 11.44 -12.08 -8.49
C ALA A 304 12.34 -11.91 -7.25
N GLY A 305 12.13 -12.71 -6.21
CA GLY A 305 12.95 -12.70 -5.01
C GLY A 305 12.53 -11.64 -3.96
N PRO A 306 13.42 -11.33 -3.00
CA PRO A 306 13.10 -10.42 -1.90
C PRO A 306 12.99 -8.96 -2.35
N VAL A 307 12.28 -8.16 -1.55
CA VAL A 307 12.34 -6.70 -1.63
C VAL A 307 13.77 -6.25 -1.36
N VAL A 308 14.23 -5.30 -2.18
CA VAL A 308 15.50 -4.60 -1.99
C VAL A 308 15.14 -3.14 -1.69
N THR A 309 15.64 -2.61 -0.58
CA THR A 309 15.39 -1.21 -0.17
C THR A 309 16.16 -0.23 -1.05
N ASP A 310 15.86 1.06 -0.91
CA ASP A 310 16.62 2.14 -1.56
C ASP A 310 18.11 2.14 -1.14
N ASN A 311 18.45 1.47 -0.03
CA ASN A 311 19.81 1.31 0.47
C ASN A 311 20.47 -0.02 0.07
N GLY A 312 19.81 -0.83 -0.78
CA GLY A 312 20.35 -2.13 -1.24
C GLY A 312 20.17 -3.29 -0.27
N ASN A 313 19.40 -3.12 0.80
CA ASN A 313 19.23 -4.13 1.86
C ASN A 313 17.95 -4.95 1.70
N PHE A 314 17.82 -6.00 2.51
CA PHE A 314 16.58 -6.78 2.62
C PHE A 314 15.70 -6.29 3.76
N LEU A 315 14.43 -6.71 3.74
CA LEU A 315 13.47 -6.45 4.82
C LEU A 315 12.97 -7.77 5.38
N LEU A 316 13.01 -7.88 6.70
CA LEU A 316 12.23 -8.85 7.46
C LEU A 316 10.93 -8.18 7.94
N ASP A 317 9.84 -8.95 7.98
CA ASP A 317 8.58 -8.56 8.62
C ASP A 317 8.39 -9.43 9.87
N TRP A 318 8.62 -8.85 11.04
CA TRP A 318 8.49 -9.56 12.31
C TRP A 318 7.08 -9.44 12.89
N ARG A 319 6.30 -10.51 12.80
CA ARG A 319 5.00 -10.67 13.46
C ARG A 319 5.20 -11.24 14.85
N PHE A 320 4.60 -10.57 15.83
CA PHE A 320 4.64 -10.90 17.25
C PHE A 320 3.22 -11.11 17.79
N ASP A 321 3.10 -11.86 18.88
CA ASP A 321 1.81 -12.29 19.43
C ASP A 321 1.51 -11.69 20.82
N GLN A 322 2.47 -10.97 21.40
CA GLN A 322 2.38 -10.39 22.74
C GLN A 322 2.84 -8.93 22.74
N GLU A 323 2.39 -8.16 23.72
CA GLU A 323 2.89 -6.80 23.94
C GLU A 323 4.32 -6.85 24.50
N HIS A 324 5.13 -5.86 24.13
CA HIS A 324 6.53 -5.80 24.50
C HIS A 324 6.91 -4.41 25.02
N ASN A 325 8.02 -4.34 25.77
CA ASN A 325 8.70 -3.07 25.98
C ASN A 325 9.38 -2.64 24.67
N TRP A 326 8.72 -1.74 23.92
CA TRP A 326 9.16 -1.35 22.59
C TRP A 326 10.53 -0.67 22.56
N SER A 327 10.90 0.07 23.61
CA SER A 327 12.23 0.67 23.73
C SER A 327 13.32 -0.39 23.86
N ALA A 328 13.11 -1.38 24.73
CA ALA A 328 14.03 -2.50 24.92
C ALA A 328 14.14 -3.38 23.66
N VAL A 329 13.00 -3.70 23.04
CA VAL A 329 12.96 -4.47 21.79
C VAL A 329 13.69 -3.74 20.66
N ASN A 330 13.38 -2.45 20.46
CA ASN A 330 14.03 -1.64 19.42
C ASN A 330 15.55 -1.64 19.60
N THR A 331 16.04 -1.37 20.81
CA THR A 331 17.48 -1.34 21.13
C THR A 331 18.11 -2.71 20.87
N THR A 332 17.50 -3.77 21.37
CA THR A 332 18.05 -5.13 21.27
C THR A 332 18.14 -5.59 19.82
N ILE A 333 17.08 -5.40 19.03
CA ILE A 333 17.08 -5.76 17.60
C ILE A 333 18.10 -4.89 16.84
N LYS A 334 18.16 -3.58 17.11
CA LYS A 334 19.08 -2.65 16.44
C LYS A 334 20.55 -3.02 16.67
N MET A 335 20.87 -3.64 17.79
CA MET A 335 22.23 -4.08 18.16
C MET A 335 22.63 -5.45 17.58
N MET A 336 21.72 -6.17 16.92
CA MET A 336 22.05 -7.44 16.27
C MET A 336 22.95 -7.21 15.04
N PRO A 337 24.09 -7.93 14.89
CA PRO A 337 24.94 -7.81 13.71
C PRO A 337 24.18 -8.07 12.41
N GLY A 338 24.25 -7.10 11.49
CA GLY A 338 23.55 -7.15 10.21
C GLY A 338 22.19 -6.46 10.20
N VAL A 339 21.67 -5.99 11.34
CA VAL A 339 20.51 -5.08 11.37
C VAL A 339 20.96 -3.67 11.03
N VAL A 340 20.36 -3.11 9.98
CA VAL A 340 20.55 -1.73 9.56
C VAL A 340 19.69 -0.82 10.44
N ASP A 341 18.36 -1.04 10.45
CA ASP A 341 17.43 -0.31 11.31
C ASP A 341 16.09 -1.06 11.46
N THR A 342 15.23 -0.60 12.36
CA THR A 342 13.92 -1.17 12.67
C THR A 342 12.80 -0.23 12.25
N GLY A 343 11.62 -0.78 11.99
CA GLY A 343 10.39 -0.02 11.78
C GLY A 343 9.81 0.58 13.06
N LEU A 344 10.48 0.42 14.21
CA LEU A 344 10.06 1.00 15.49
C LEU A 344 10.62 2.41 15.63
N PHE A 345 9.75 3.40 15.65
CA PHE A 345 10.09 4.80 15.89
C PHE A 345 9.64 5.13 17.31
N ILE A 346 10.57 4.93 18.24
CA ILE A 346 10.32 5.06 19.68
C ILE A 346 10.77 6.43 20.14
N ASN A 347 9.92 7.12 20.90
CA ASN A 347 10.25 8.42 21.51
C ASN A 347 10.62 9.54 20.52
N LEU A 348 10.34 9.38 19.21
CA LEU A 348 10.69 10.35 18.17
C LEU A 348 9.55 11.33 17.84
N ALA A 349 8.31 10.84 17.75
CA ALA A 349 7.18 11.68 17.35
C ALA A 349 6.83 12.69 18.46
N GLU A 350 6.68 13.95 18.10
CA GLU A 350 6.23 15.01 19.00
C GLU A 350 4.70 15.13 18.96
N ARG A 351 4.12 15.00 17.77
CA ARG A 351 2.68 15.15 17.53
C ARG A 351 2.22 14.26 16.39
N VAL A 352 1.00 13.74 16.49
CA VAL A 352 0.33 12.99 15.44
C VAL A 352 -1.02 13.65 15.08
N TYR A 353 -1.26 13.80 13.78
CA TYR A 353 -2.54 14.22 13.21
C TYR A 353 -3.25 13.01 12.60
N PHE A 354 -4.43 12.69 13.10
CA PHE A 354 -5.30 11.65 12.57
C PHE A 354 -6.49 12.27 11.85
N GLY A 355 -6.59 12.03 10.54
CA GLY A 355 -7.80 12.34 9.79
C GLY A 355 -8.90 11.36 10.15
N MET A 356 -10.01 11.87 10.65
CA MET A 356 -11.11 11.06 11.16
C MET A 356 -12.15 10.74 10.07
N GLU A 357 -12.90 9.66 10.26
CA GLU A 357 -13.90 9.23 9.27
C GLU A 357 -15.05 10.25 9.10
N ASP A 358 -15.31 11.05 10.13
CA ASP A 358 -16.34 12.09 10.16
C ASP A 358 -15.89 13.42 9.51
N GLY A 359 -14.65 13.50 9.02
CA GLY A 359 -14.08 14.70 8.40
C GLY A 359 -13.38 15.66 9.37
N THR A 360 -13.27 15.30 10.65
CA THR A 360 -12.46 16.04 11.63
C THR A 360 -10.99 15.60 11.59
N VAL A 361 -10.12 16.34 12.29
CA VAL A 361 -8.73 15.96 12.53
C VAL A 361 -8.50 15.88 14.03
N LYS A 362 -8.17 14.69 14.53
CA LYS A 362 -7.77 14.46 15.91
C LYS A 362 -6.27 14.70 16.03
N ILE A 363 -5.85 15.45 17.03
CA ILE A 363 -4.44 15.72 17.31
C ILE A 363 -4.07 15.01 18.61
N ARG A 364 -2.92 14.32 18.62
CA ARG A 364 -2.31 13.76 19.82
C ARG A 364 -0.92 14.34 19.95
N ASP A 365 -0.66 14.97 21.09
CA ASP A 365 0.67 15.45 21.47
C ASP A 365 1.35 14.43 22.37
N LYS A 366 2.68 14.39 22.32
CA LYS A 366 3.47 13.70 23.32
C LYS A 366 3.23 14.37 24.67
N ASN A 367 2.79 13.58 25.65
CA ASN A 367 2.64 14.09 27.01
C ASN A 367 4.01 14.60 27.47
N MET A 368 4.14 15.92 27.66
CA MET A 368 5.26 16.48 28.40
C MET A 368 5.01 16.15 29.87
N LEU A 369 5.62 15.06 30.34
CA LEU A 369 5.73 14.78 31.77
C LEU A 369 6.73 15.72 32.41
#